data_AF-A0A2M7K838-F1
#
_entry.id   AF-A0A2M7K838-F1
#
_cell.length_a   1.000
_cell.length_b   1.000
_cell.length_c   1.000
_cell.angle_alpha   90.00
_cell.angle_beta   90.00
_cell.angle_gamma   90.00
#
_symmetry.space_group_name_H-M   'P 1'
#
loop_
_entity.id
_entity.type
_entity.pdbx_description
1 polymer ?
#
loop_
_entity_poly.entity_id
_entity_poly.type
_entity_poly.pdbx_seq_one_letter_code
_entity_poly.pdbx_strand_id
1 'polypeptide(L)' 'MNNNIPKFKSITAIICAFNEESTIENVLKAVADSNLFNEIILVNDGSTDDTGKIIKELKKCL' A
#
# COMPACT_ATOMS: atom_id res chain seq x y z
N MET A 1 28.47 24.97 11.90
CA MET A 1 28.13 23.54 12.08
C MET A 1 27.48 23.07 10.78
N ASN A 2 28.08 22.09 10.10
CA ASN A 2 27.54 21.57 8.84
C ASN A 2 26.39 20.60 9.14
N ASN A 3 25.17 20.99 8.79
CA ASN A 3 23.94 20.21 9.02
C ASN A 3 23.71 19.16 7.93
N ASN A 4 24.71 18.29 7.68
CA ASN A 4 24.56 17.15 6.77
C ASN A 4 23.78 16.02 7.46
N ILE A 5 22.50 16.28 7.75
CA ILE A 5 21.56 15.26 8.20
C ILE A 5 21.40 14.27 7.03
N PRO A 6 21.68 12.97 7.21
CA PRO A 6 21.50 11.99 6.15
C PRO A 6 20.03 12.02 5.70
N LYS A 7 19.82 12.35 4.42
CA LYS A 7 18.50 12.36 3.82
C LYS A 7 18.07 10.91 3.62
N PHE A 8 17.21 10.40 4.50
CA PHE A 8 16.60 9.09 4.32
C PHE A 8 15.87 9.07 2.98
N LYS A 9 16.15 8.06 2.14
CA LYS A 9 15.42 7.86 0.90
C LYS A 9 14.05 7.30 1.26
N SER A 10 13.00 8.05 0.92
CA SER A 10 11.63 7.59 1.03
C SER A 10 11.28 6.73 -0.18
N ILE A 11 10.67 5.57 0.06
CA ILE A 11 10.16 4.69 -1.00
C ILE A 11 8.64 4.59 -0.84
N THR A 12 7.91 4.96 -1.89
CA THR A 12 6.44 4.83 -1.95
C THR A 12 6.08 3.66 -2.87
N ALA A 13 5.22 2.76 -2.39
CA ALA A 13 4.58 1.74 -3.22
C ALA A 13 3.27 2.29 -3.78
N ILE A 14 3.11 2.28 -5.11
CA ILE A 14 1.84 2.56 -5.77
C ILE A 14 1.28 1.25 -6.27
N ILE A 15 0.08 0.89 -5.81
CA ILE A 15 -0.60 -0.35 -6.17
C ILE A 15 -1.91 0.02 -6.85
N CYS A 16 -2.11 -0.45 -8.07
CA CYS A 16 -3.38 -0.31 -8.78
C CYS A 16 -4.16 -1.61 -8.66
N ALA A 17 -5.46 -1.54 -8.36
CA ALA A 17 -6.32 -2.70 -8.20
C ALA A 17 -7.59 -2.55 -9.04
N PHE A 18 -7.89 -3.56 -9.84
CA PHE A 18 -9.14 -3.72 -10.58
C PHE A 18 -9.59 -5.17 -10.51
N ASN A 19 -10.67 -5.42 -9.76
CA ASN A 19 -11.21 -6.76 -9.51
C ASN A 19 -10.19 -7.77 -8.92
N GLU A 20 -9.54 -7.37 -7.84
CA GLU A 20 -8.48 -8.12 -7.14
C GLU A 20 -8.96 -8.68 -5.79
N GLU A 21 -10.25 -8.97 -5.61
CA GLU A 21 -10.81 -9.43 -4.33
C GLU A 21 -10.12 -10.69 -3.76
N SER A 22 -9.56 -11.52 -4.64
CA SER A 22 -8.87 -12.76 -4.25
C SER A 22 -7.39 -12.58 -3.87
N THR A 23 -6.77 -11.44 -4.19
CA THR A 23 -5.32 -11.26 -4.05
C THR A 23 -4.94 -10.03 -3.22
N ILE A 24 -5.77 -8.97 -3.21
CA ILE A 24 -5.37 -7.65 -2.71
C ILE A 24 -4.96 -7.66 -1.25
N GLU A 25 -5.59 -8.50 -0.42
CA GLU A 25 -5.23 -8.67 0.98
C GLU A 25 -3.81 -9.20 1.16
N ASN A 26 -3.45 -10.25 0.43
CA ASN A 26 -2.11 -10.85 0.53
C ASN A 26 -1.04 -9.91 0.00
N VAL A 27 -1.33 -9.17 -1.08
CA VAL A 27 -0.42 -8.16 -1.63
C VAL A 27 -0.16 -7.06 -0.60
N LEU A 28 -1.22 -6.46 -0.02
CA LEU A 28 -1.06 -5.37 0.93
C LEU A 28 -0.32 -5.81 2.20
N LYS A 29 -0.60 -7.01 2.72
CA LYS A 29 0.15 -7.58 3.85
C LYS A 29 1.63 -7.76 3.52
N ALA A 30 1.95 -8.37 2.39
CA ALA A 30 3.35 -8.58 1.99
C ALA A 30 4.12 -7.27 1.82
N VAL A 31 3.47 -6.24 1.24
CA VAL A 31 4.07 -4.91 1.07
C VAL A 31 4.30 -4.24 2.43
N ALA A 32 3.31 -4.27 3.32
CA ALA A 32 3.43 -3.70 4.67
C ALA A 32 4.50 -4.42 5.51
N ASP A 33 4.52 -5.75 5.50
CA ASP A 33 5.45 -6.58 6.28
C ASP A 33 6.90 -6.48 5.80
N SER A 34 7.13 -6.05 4.55
CA SER A 34 8.47 -5.92 3.98
C SER A 34 9.36 -4.87 4.68
N ASN A 35 8.77 -3.90 5.38
CA ASN A 35 9.46 -2.73 5.94
C ASN A 35 10.33 -1.94 4.93
N LEU A 36 10.11 -2.15 3.62
CA LEU A 36 10.83 -1.46 2.55
C LEU A 36 10.22 -0.10 2.21
N PHE A 37 8.92 0.04 2.41
CA PHE A 37 8.14 1.19 1.97
C PHE A 37 7.75 2.07 3.14
N ASN A 38 7.82 3.38 2.93
CA ASN A 38 7.40 4.38 3.89
C ASN A 38 5.93 4.77 3.70
N GLU A 39 5.41 4.58 2.49
CA GLU A 39 4.06 4.96 2.09
C GLU A 39 3.51 3.94 1.09
N ILE A 40 2.22 3.66 1.20
CA ILE A 40 1.48 2.83 0.25
C ILE A 40 0.32 3.69 -0.27
N ILE A 41 0.27 3.89 -1.58
CA ILE A 41 -0.84 4.53 -2.29
C ILE A 41 -1.57 3.45 -3.07
N LEU A 42 -2.81 3.17 -2.68
CA LEU A 42 -3.66 2.19 -3.35
C LEU A 42 -4.72 2.90 -4.20
N VAL A 43 -4.74 2.58 -5.49
CA VAL A 43 -5.68 3.13 -6.47
C VAL A 43 -6.65 2.03 -6.88
N ASN A 44 -7.89 2.11 -6.40
CA ASN A 44 -8.97 1.26 -6.90
C ASN A 44 -9.50 1.85 -8.22
N ASP A 45 -9.22 1.19 -9.34
CA ASP A 45 -9.51 1.67 -10.70
C ASP A 45 -10.94 1.30 -11.15
N GLY A 46 -11.92 1.52 -10.28
CA GLY A 46 -13.33 1.25 -10.59
C GLY A 46 -13.72 -0.24 -10.50
N SER A 47 -13.14 -0.99 -9.57
CA SER A 47 -13.53 -2.39 -9.32
C SER A 47 -15.03 -2.52 -9.06
N THR A 48 -15.61 -3.60 -9.58
CA THR A 48 -17.04 -3.94 -9.46
C THR A 48 -17.31 -5.10 -8.50
N ASP A 49 -16.25 -5.74 -8.02
CA ASP A 49 -16.25 -6.85 -7.06
C ASP A 49 -15.98 -6.37 -5.61
N ASP A 50 -15.68 -7.29 -4.69
CA ASP A 50 -15.46 -6.94 -3.28
C ASP A 50 -14.10 -6.26 -3.00
N THR A 51 -13.26 -5.99 -4.01
CA THR A 51 -11.94 -5.34 -3.87
C THR A 51 -12.03 -4.06 -3.01
N GLY A 52 -12.94 -3.15 -3.35
CA GLY A 52 -13.08 -1.88 -2.64
C GLY A 52 -13.52 -2.02 -1.18
N LYS A 53 -14.28 -3.08 -0.87
CA LYS A 53 -14.73 -3.39 0.49
C LYS A 53 -13.57 -3.98 1.31
N ILE A 54 -12.82 -4.93 0.74
CA ILE A 54 -11.64 -5.53 1.38
C ILE A 54 -10.61 -4.44 1.71
N ILE A 55 -10.34 -3.53 0.78
CA ILE A 55 -9.45 -2.38 0.98
C ILE A 55 -9.86 -1.52 2.18
N LYS A 56 -11.16 -1.21 2.31
CA LYS A 56 -11.68 -0.40 3.41
C LYS A 56 -11.54 -1.08 4.77
N GLU A 57 -11.69 -2.40 4.82
CA GLU A 57 -11.49 -3.16 6.04
C GLU A 57 -10.01 -3.23 6.42
N LEU A 58 -9.12 -3.50 5.46
CA LEU A 58 -7.68 -3.54 5.70
C LEU A 58 -7.10 -2.22 6.19
N LYS A 59 -7.60 -1.08 5.70
CA LYS A 59 -7.19 0.26 6.17
C LYS A 59 -7.40 0.48 7.67
N LYS A 60 -8.28 -0.29 8.33
CA LYS A 60 -8.50 -0.18 9.79
C LYS A 60 -7.44 -0.94 10.60
N CYS A 61 -6.75 -1.88 9.97
CA CYS A 61 -5.88 -2.87 10.62
C CYS A 61 -4.42 -2.76 10.19
N LEU A 62 -4.13 -2.15 9.03
CA LEU A 62 -2.81 -1.73 8.55
C LEU A 62 -2.48 -0.33 9.05
#